data_AF-A0A7W0Y4W0-F1
#
_entry.id   AF-A0A7W0Y4W0-F1
#
_cell.length_a   1.000
_cell.length_b   1.000
_cell.length_c   1.000
_cell.angle_alpha   90.00
_cell.angle_beta   90.00
_cell.angle_gamma   90.00
#
_symmetry.space_group_name_H-M   'P 1'
#
loop_
_entity.id
_entity.type
_entity.pdbx_description
1 polymer ?
#
loop_
_entity_poly.entity_id
_entity_poly.type
_entity_poly.pdbx_seq_one_letter_code
_entity_poly.pdbx_strand_id
1 'polypeptide(L)'
;MPGDGLRDVLVGRATPKRVLAVFGTDAKIQRYSSDGDISEITYVYNASDEFLPTRPGCASRPATFKFDFGLLSAITISVHQAELYTTGGIRIRSPHADVLAVFGTDCESLVGESFETLRYIGLGIELNISRGDDFGVTSFVIFRQQRA
;
A
#
# COMPACT_ATOMS: atom_id res chain seq x y z
N MET A 1 -16.17 9.13 0.13
CA MET A 1 -16.39 8.14 1.21
C MET A 1 -15.02 7.85 1.83
N PRO A 2 -14.88 7.25 3.03
CA PRO A 2 -13.57 6.67 3.40
C PRO A 2 -13.06 5.77 2.28
N GLY A 3 -11.75 5.81 2.01
CA GLY A 3 -11.13 4.88 1.07
C GLY A 3 -11.06 3.48 1.64
N ASP A 4 -10.71 2.52 0.79
CA ASP A 4 -10.37 1.15 1.21
C ASP A 4 -9.21 1.20 2.24
N GLY A 5 -8.96 0.08 2.93
CA GLY A 5 -7.94 0.05 3.97
C GLY A 5 -7.47 -1.35 4.32
N LEU A 6 -6.66 -1.45 5.36
CA LEU A 6 -6.22 -2.73 5.90
C LEU A 6 -6.58 -2.84 7.37
N ARG A 7 -7.28 -3.92 7.71
CA ARG A 7 -7.91 -4.12 9.02
C ARG A 7 -8.89 -2.97 9.29
N ASP A 8 -8.61 -2.14 10.29
CA ASP A 8 -9.39 -0.98 10.72
C ASP A 8 -8.70 0.36 10.42
N VAL A 9 -7.58 0.30 9.68
CA VAL A 9 -6.82 1.48 9.24
C VAL A 9 -7.31 1.87 7.84
N LEU A 10 -8.20 2.85 7.82
CA LEU A 10 -8.85 3.35 6.60
C LEU A 10 -8.17 4.61 6.06
N VAL A 11 -7.96 4.64 4.75
CA VAL A 11 -7.41 5.80 4.07
C VAL A 11 -8.39 6.98 4.13
N GLY A 12 -7.85 8.18 4.39
CA GLY A 12 -8.61 9.42 4.61
C GLY A 12 -9.19 9.57 6.02
N ARG A 13 -8.96 8.61 6.93
CA ARG A 13 -9.47 8.65 8.32
C ARG A 13 -8.41 8.35 9.37
N ALA A 14 -7.56 7.35 9.13
CA ALA A 14 -6.59 6.93 10.14
C ALA A 14 -5.51 7.99 10.37
N THR A 15 -5.05 8.12 11.61
CA THR A 15 -3.94 8.98 12.01
C THR A 15 -2.68 8.16 12.24
N PRO A 16 -1.49 8.77 12.29
CA PRO A 16 -0.25 8.07 12.65
C PRO A 16 -0.36 7.30 13.97
N LYS A 17 -1.02 7.90 14.98
CA LYS A 17 -1.28 7.23 16.27
C LYS A 17 -2.08 5.94 16.11
N ARG A 18 -3.09 5.93 15.23
CA ARG A 18 -3.89 4.72 14.97
C ARG A 18 -3.06 3.65 14.26
N VAL A 19 -2.27 4.04 13.27
CA VAL A 19 -1.39 3.10 12.54
C VAL A 19 -0.41 2.42 13.50
N LEU A 20 0.31 3.20 14.32
CA LEU A 20 1.27 2.66 15.29
C LEU A 20 0.60 1.76 16.34
N ALA A 21 -0.63 2.05 16.74
CA ALA A 21 -1.38 1.21 17.68
C ALA A 21 -1.79 -0.15 17.08
N VAL A 22 -2.00 -0.23 15.75
CA VAL A 22 -2.46 -1.44 15.06
C VAL A 22 -1.31 -2.29 14.54
N PHE A 23 -0.25 -1.64 14.04
CA PHE A 23 0.86 -2.32 13.34
C PHE A 23 2.17 -2.31 14.12
N GLY A 24 2.22 -1.67 15.29
CA GLY A 24 3.40 -1.61 16.17
C GLY A 24 4.26 -0.37 15.94
N THR A 25 5.13 -0.08 16.90
CA THR A 25 6.01 1.10 16.91
C THR A 25 7.43 0.82 16.41
N ASP A 26 7.74 -0.43 16.09
CA ASP A 26 9.02 -0.88 15.52
C ASP A 26 9.10 -0.56 14.02
N ALA A 27 9.03 0.72 13.68
CA ALA A 27 9.05 1.20 12.30
C ALA A 27 10.02 2.38 12.14
N LYS A 28 10.46 2.61 10.91
CA LYS A 28 11.06 3.90 10.53
C LYS A 28 9.94 4.95 10.49
N ILE A 29 10.15 6.09 11.15
CA ILE A 29 9.22 7.23 11.16
C ILE A 29 9.89 8.42 10.50
N GLN A 30 9.26 8.95 9.45
CA GLN A 30 9.67 10.19 8.81
C GLN A 30 8.68 11.31 9.17
N ARG A 31 9.20 12.51 9.35
CA ARG A 31 8.45 13.73 9.67
C ARG A 31 8.75 14.81 8.64
N TYR A 32 7.82 15.74 8.42
CA TYR A 32 8.04 16.90 7.54
C TYR A 32 9.15 17.84 8.05
N SER A 33 9.33 17.90 9.37
CA SER A 33 10.42 18.61 10.06
C SER A 33 10.74 17.88 11.38
N SER A 34 11.82 18.26 12.08
CA SER A 34 12.26 17.61 13.34
C SER A 34 11.12 17.42 14.35
N ASP A 35 10.28 18.45 14.49
CA ASP A 35 9.15 18.50 15.43
C ASP A 35 7.79 18.45 14.72
N GLY A 36 7.81 18.21 13.40
CA GLY A 36 6.62 18.23 12.56
C GLY A 36 5.78 16.95 12.65
N ASP A 37 4.63 17.01 11.98
CA ASP A 37 3.77 15.85 11.80
C ASP A 37 4.50 14.72 11.07
N ILE A 38 4.12 13.48 11.42
CA ILE A 38 4.60 12.28 10.75
C ILE A 38 4.08 12.32 9.31
N SER A 39 4.99 12.28 8.35
CA SER A 39 4.68 12.19 6.92
C SER A 39 4.66 10.74 6.43
N GLU A 40 5.46 9.86 7.04
CA GLU A 40 5.58 8.46 6.63
C GLU A 40 5.93 7.52 7.79
N ILE A 41 5.33 6.32 7.77
CA ILE A 41 5.71 5.18 8.61
C ILE A 41 6.07 4.02 7.70
N THR A 42 7.27 3.47 7.84
CA THR A 42 7.78 2.42 6.95
C THR A 42 8.24 1.20 7.75
N TYR A 43 7.69 0.02 7.42
CA TYR A 43 7.95 -1.24 8.11
C TYR A 43 8.93 -2.17 7.40
N VAL A 44 9.40 -1.83 6.20
CA VAL A 44 10.52 -2.57 5.56
C VAL A 44 11.90 -2.05 5.99
N TYR A 45 11.94 -0.97 6.78
CA TYR A 45 13.13 -0.44 7.42
C TYR A 45 12.96 -0.40 8.95
N ASN A 46 14.05 -0.49 9.70
CA ASN A 46 14.04 -0.22 11.15
C ASN A 46 14.33 1.26 11.45
N ALA A 47 14.34 1.61 12.74
CA ALA A 47 14.61 2.98 13.20
C ALA A 47 16.03 3.48 12.88
N SER A 48 16.97 2.58 12.61
CA SER A 48 18.35 2.87 12.21
C SER A 48 18.54 2.93 10.69
N ASP A 49 17.43 2.92 9.94
CA ASP A 49 17.41 2.94 8.47
C ASP A 49 18.00 1.69 7.78
N GLU A 50 18.02 0.57 8.48
CA GLU A 50 18.43 -0.71 7.90
C GLU A 50 17.25 -1.36 7.17
N PHE A 51 17.46 -1.75 5.91
CA PHE A 51 16.47 -2.47 5.11
C PHE A 51 16.33 -3.92 5.58
N LEU A 52 15.18 -4.26 6.16
CA LEU A 52 14.88 -5.54 6.79
C LEU A 52 13.56 -6.13 6.29
N PRO A 53 13.46 -6.49 4.99
CA PRO A 53 12.21 -6.97 4.39
C PRO A 53 11.74 -8.34 4.91
N THR A 54 12.62 -9.12 5.55
CA THR A 54 12.34 -10.48 6.04
C THR A 54 12.08 -10.54 7.54
N ARG A 55 12.06 -9.40 8.24
CA ARG A 55 11.86 -9.39 9.69
C ARG A 55 10.48 -9.95 10.09
N PRO A 56 10.35 -10.53 11.30
CA PRO A 56 9.07 -11.00 11.80
C PRO A 56 7.98 -9.93 11.71
N GLY A 57 6.83 -10.29 11.13
CA GLY A 57 5.70 -9.38 10.92
C GLY A 57 5.75 -8.51 9.67
N CYS A 58 6.84 -8.50 8.90
CA CYS A 58 6.92 -7.72 7.66
C CYS A 58 5.90 -8.20 6.60
N ALA A 59 5.64 -9.51 6.56
CA ALA A 59 4.67 -10.10 5.62
C ALA A 59 3.22 -9.66 5.85
N SER A 60 2.88 -9.28 7.10
CA SER A 60 1.52 -8.93 7.54
C SER A 60 1.35 -7.44 7.89
N ARG A 61 2.34 -6.60 7.57
CA ARG A 61 2.31 -5.15 7.78
C ARG A 61 2.62 -4.44 6.46
N PRO A 62 1.90 -3.38 6.09
CA PRO A 62 2.21 -2.63 4.89
C PRO A 62 3.66 -2.17 4.84
N ALA A 63 4.23 -2.08 3.64
CA ALA A 63 5.58 -1.56 3.47
C ALA A 63 5.66 -0.13 4.02
N THR A 64 4.69 0.69 3.65
CA THR A 64 4.66 2.11 3.96
C THR A 64 3.23 2.63 4.17
N PHE A 65 3.07 3.56 5.11
CA PHE A 65 1.90 4.42 5.28
C PHE A 65 2.33 5.87 5.05
N LYS A 66 1.66 6.58 4.15
CA LYS A 66 1.88 8.01 3.90
C LYS A 66 0.75 8.84 4.48
N PHE A 67 1.09 10.00 5.03
CA PHE A 67 0.15 10.90 5.68
C PHE A 67 0.24 12.28 5.07
N ASP A 68 -0.92 12.91 4.87
CA ASP A 68 -1.05 14.32 4.52
C ASP A 68 -1.92 15.01 5.57
N PHE A 69 -1.42 16.10 6.15
CA PHE A 69 -2.12 16.86 7.19
C PHE A 69 -2.59 15.99 8.37
N GLY A 70 -1.75 15.04 8.80
CA GLY A 70 -2.03 14.13 9.92
C GLY A 70 -3.03 13.00 9.62
N LEU A 71 -3.50 12.88 8.38
CA LEU A 71 -4.42 11.84 7.93
C LEU A 71 -3.75 10.91 6.91
N LEU A 72 -4.03 9.62 7.02
CA LEU A 72 -3.52 8.61 6.11
C LEU A 72 -3.99 8.90 4.68
N SER A 73 -3.05 9.08 3.76
CA SER A 73 -3.31 9.37 2.35
C SER A 73 -3.04 8.18 1.45
N ALA A 74 -2.09 7.30 1.80
CA ALA A 74 -1.83 6.07 1.07
C ALA A 74 -1.25 4.96 1.94
N ILE A 75 -1.52 3.71 1.55
CA ILE A 75 -0.93 2.48 2.07
C ILE A 75 -0.26 1.76 0.90
N THR A 76 1.02 1.45 1.02
CA THR A 76 1.79 0.73 -0.01
C THR A 76 2.11 -0.68 0.46
N ILE A 77 1.81 -1.65 -0.40
CA ILE A 77 2.10 -3.08 -0.23
C ILE A 77 3.12 -3.47 -1.29
N SER A 78 4.26 -4.01 -0.88
CA SER A 78 5.35 -4.43 -1.76
C SER A 78 5.47 -5.95 -1.79
N VAL A 79 6.42 -6.46 -2.57
CA VAL A 79 6.64 -7.90 -2.82
C VAL A 79 6.84 -8.74 -1.55
N HIS A 80 7.22 -8.11 -0.44
CA HIS A 80 7.49 -8.79 0.83
C HIS A 80 6.24 -8.96 1.71
N GLN A 81 5.13 -8.27 1.39
CA GLN A 81 3.89 -8.25 2.18
C GLN A 81 2.88 -9.32 1.71
N ALA A 82 3.32 -10.58 1.63
CA ALA A 82 2.55 -11.65 1.01
C ALA A 82 1.26 -12.05 1.77
N GLU A 83 1.09 -11.65 3.03
CA GLU A 83 -0.11 -11.96 3.84
C GLU A 83 -1.20 -10.88 3.73
N LEU A 84 -0.94 -9.80 2.99
CA LEU A 84 -1.88 -8.69 2.83
C LEU A 84 -2.63 -8.79 1.51
N TYR A 85 -3.91 -8.43 1.57
CA TYR A 85 -4.83 -8.47 0.45
C TYR A 85 -5.79 -7.27 0.50
N THR A 86 -6.22 -6.83 -0.66
CA THR A 86 -7.31 -5.86 -0.83
C THR A 86 -8.64 -6.45 -0.33
N THR A 87 -9.67 -5.62 -0.13
CA THR A 87 -11.01 -6.12 0.23
C THR A 87 -11.57 -7.12 -0.80
N GLY A 88 -11.19 -6.99 -2.07
CA GLY A 88 -11.54 -7.92 -3.15
C GLY A 88 -10.70 -9.21 -3.21
N GLY A 89 -9.76 -9.41 -2.27
CA GLY A 89 -8.93 -10.61 -2.18
C GLY A 89 -7.67 -10.61 -3.06
N ILE A 90 -7.41 -9.54 -3.82
CA ILE A 90 -6.16 -9.39 -4.59
C ILE A 90 -4.97 -9.20 -3.65
N ARG A 91 -3.91 -9.98 -3.87
CA ARG A 91 -2.67 -9.99 -3.09
C ARG A 91 -1.45 -10.00 -4.01
N ILE A 92 -0.26 -9.91 -3.43
CA ILE A 92 1.00 -10.13 -4.15
C ILE A 92 0.99 -11.52 -4.81
N ARG A 93 1.44 -11.58 -6.07
CA ARG A 93 1.37 -12.72 -7.01
C ARG A 93 -0.03 -13.10 -7.47
N SER A 94 -1.08 -12.35 -7.15
CA SER A 94 -2.37 -12.54 -7.82
C SER A 94 -2.17 -12.37 -9.34
N PRO A 95 -2.64 -13.32 -10.17
CA PRO A 95 -2.60 -13.20 -11.62
C PRO A 95 -3.32 -11.96 -12.11
N HIS A 96 -2.86 -11.40 -13.22
CA HIS A 96 -3.53 -10.28 -13.89
C HIS A 96 -5.02 -10.57 -14.19
N ALA A 97 -5.34 -11.80 -14.61
CA ALA A 97 -6.71 -12.22 -14.88
C ALA A 97 -7.63 -12.09 -13.65
N ASP A 98 -7.12 -12.41 -12.46
CA ASP A 98 -7.88 -12.27 -11.21
C ASP A 98 -8.12 -10.79 -10.88
N VAL A 99 -7.12 -9.93 -11.14
CA VAL A 99 -7.26 -8.47 -10.96
C VAL A 99 -8.40 -7.94 -11.83
N LEU A 100 -8.42 -8.31 -13.11
CA LEU A 100 -9.48 -7.89 -14.04
C LEU A 100 -10.85 -8.48 -13.67
N ALA A 101 -10.90 -9.71 -13.16
CA ALA A 101 -12.15 -10.33 -12.71
C ALA A 101 -12.72 -9.64 -11.47
N VAL A 102 -11.87 -9.17 -10.56
CA VAL A 102 -12.30 -8.54 -9.30
C VAL A 102 -12.63 -7.06 -9.48
N PHE A 103 -11.79 -6.30 -10.18
CA PHE A 103 -11.93 -4.85 -10.31
C PHE A 103 -12.52 -4.38 -11.65
N GLY A 104 -12.65 -5.30 -12.62
CA GLY A 104 -13.10 -4.98 -13.97
C GLY A 104 -11.96 -4.50 -14.87
N THR A 105 -12.31 -4.08 -16.08
CA THR A 105 -11.36 -3.60 -17.09
C THR A 105 -11.33 -2.08 -17.24
N ASP A 106 -12.24 -1.36 -16.55
CA ASP A 106 -12.31 0.10 -16.60
C ASP A 106 -11.29 0.71 -15.63
N CYS A 107 -10.08 0.92 -16.16
CA CYS A 107 -8.95 1.49 -15.42
C CYS A 107 -8.03 2.28 -16.34
N GLU A 108 -7.23 3.15 -15.75
CA GLU A 108 -6.07 3.72 -16.44
C GLU A 108 -4.96 2.67 -16.44
N SER A 109 -4.57 2.20 -17.63
CA SER A 109 -3.41 1.31 -17.80
C SER A 109 -2.21 2.08 -18.34
N LEU A 110 -1.08 1.99 -17.65
CA LEU A 110 0.22 2.44 -18.12
C LEU A 110 1.12 1.23 -18.32
N VAL A 111 1.43 0.94 -19.58
CA VAL A 111 2.20 -0.24 -19.97
C VAL A 111 3.68 0.15 -20.17
N GLY A 112 4.54 -0.36 -19.30
CA GLY A 112 6.00 -0.31 -19.43
C GLY A 112 6.59 -1.62 -19.97
N GLU A 113 7.91 -1.66 -20.09
CA GLU A 113 8.64 -2.85 -20.58
C GLU A 113 8.53 -4.01 -19.58
N SER A 114 8.83 -3.78 -18.30
CA SER A 114 8.82 -4.82 -17.26
C SER A 114 7.52 -4.91 -16.47
N PHE A 115 6.71 -3.86 -16.47
CA PHE A 115 5.51 -3.76 -15.63
C PHE A 115 4.35 -3.10 -16.37
N GLU A 116 3.14 -3.50 -15.98
CA GLU A 116 1.91 -2.79 -16.28
C GLU A 116 1.35 -2.23 -14.97
N THR A 117 1.01 -0.94 -14.96
CA THR A 117 0.33 -0.30 -13.83
C THR A 117 -1.15 -0.15 -14.17
N LEU A 118 -2.02 -0.76 -13.37
CA LEU A 118 -3.47 -0.61 -13.47
C LEU A 118 -3.97 0.29 -12.34
N ARG A 119 -4.63 1.39 -12.70
CA ARG A 119 -5.10 2.38 -11.74
C ARG A 119 -6.62 2.54 -11.80
N TYR A 120 -7.27 2.16 -10.70
CA TYR A 120 -8.71 2.21 -10.51
C TYR A 120 -9.05 3.41 -9.62
N ILE A 121 -9.13 4.60 -10.24
CA ILE A 121 -9.34 5.88 -9.51
C ILE A 121 -10.61 5.84 -8.65
N GLY A 122 -11.71 5.32 -9.21
CA GLY A 122 -12.99 5.18 -8.51
C GLY A 122 -12.97 4.21 -7.32
N LEU A 123 -11.95 3.34 -7.24
CA LEU A 123 -11.70 2.43 -6.12
C LEU A 123 -10.61 2.95 -5.18
N GLY A 124 -9.76 3.88 -5.64
CA GLY A 124 -8.59 4.33 -4.88
C GLY A 124 -7.52 3.26 -4.78
N ILE A 125 -7.36 2.45 -5.84
CA ILE A 125 -6.39 1.35 -5.89
C ILE A 125 -5.51 1.49 -7.13
N GLU A 126 -4.22 1.26 -6.97
CA GLU A 126 -3.23 1.14 -8.03
C GLU A 126 -2.47 -0.16 -7.86
N LEU A 127 -2.28 -0.94 -8.92
CA LEU A 127 -1.54 -2.21 -8.90
C LEU A 127 -0.43 -2.18 -9.93
N ASN A 128 0.76 -2.65 -9.56
CA ASN A 128 1.83 -2.95 -10.50
C ASN A 128 1.90 -4.45 -10.74
N ILE A 129 1.93 -4.83 -12.01
CA ILE A 129 1.86 -6.21 -12.47
C ILE A 129 3.10 -6.49 -13.32
N SER A 130 3.86 -7.52 -13.02
CA SER A 130 5.02 -7.94 -13.82
C SER A 130 4.58 -8.43 -15.20
N ARG A 131 5.32 -8.10 -16.25
CA ARG A 131 5.05 -8.53 -17.64
C ARG A 131 5.88 -9.72 -18.13
N GLY A 132 6.51 -10.46 -17.22
CA GLY A 132 7.32 -11.66 -17.52
C GLY A 132 6.59 -12.98 -17.21
N ASP A 133 7.37 -14.05 -17.08
CA ASP A 133 6.87 -15.43 -16.85
C ASP A 133 5.96 -15.54 -15.61
N ASP A 134 6.20 -14.71 -14.59
CA ASP A 134 5.40 -14.61 -13.37
C ASP A 134 4.35 -13.49 -13.48
N PHE A 135 3.49 -13.50 -14.50
CA PHE A 135 2.50 -12.45 -14.79
C PHE A 135 1.51 -12.22 -13.61
N GLY A 136 1.85 -11.34 -12.67
CA GLY A 136 1.10 -11.14 -11.44
C GLY A 136 1.46 -9.88 -10.67
N VAL A 137 0.67 -9.58 -9.65
CA VAL A 137 0.81 -8.36 -8.84
C VAL A 137 2.14 -8.38 -8.07
N THR A 138 2.99 -7.38 -8.29
CA THR A 138 4.26 -7.20 -7.57
C THR A 138 4.15 -6.17 -6.45
N SER A 139 3.23 -5.21 -6.58
CA SER A 139 2.89 -4.26 -5.53
C SER A 139 1.50 -3.68 -5.77
N PHE A 140 0.90 -3.13 -4.72
CA PHE A 140 -0.29 -2.31 -4.88
C PHE A 140 -0.34 -1.19 -3.83
N VAL A 141 -1.06 -0.13 -4.17
CA VAL A 141 -1.25 1.05 -3.34
C VAL A 141 -2.75 1.26 -3.16
N ILE A 142 -3.17 1.43 -1.92
CA ILE A 142 -4.51 1.92 -1.57
C ILE A 142 -4.36 3.39 -1.23
N PHE A 143 -5.07 4.27 -1.92
CA PHE A 143 -4.92 5.71 -1.79
C PHE A 143 -6.25 6.44 -1.66
N ARG A 144 -6.17 7.67 -1.14
CA ARG A 144 -7.34 8.51 -0.95
C ARG A 144 -7.89 8.92 -2.32
N GLN A 145 -9.12 8.53 -2.60
CA GLN A 145 -9.85 9.03 -3.77
C GLN A 145 -9.92 10.56 -3.72
N GLN A 146 -9.37 11.22 -4.73
CA GLN A 146 -9.62 12.65 -4.92
C GLN A 146 -11.08 12.78 -5.36
N ARG A 147 -11.86 13.62 -4.67
CA ARG A 147 -13.18 13.98 -5.17
C ARG A 147 -12.98 14.81 -6.43
N ALA A 148 -13.52 14.32 -7.55
CA ALA A 148 -13.77 15.14 -8.73
C ALA A 148 -14.78 16.26 -8.39
#